data_AF-A0A8B8GHK4-F1
#
_entry.id   AF-A0A8B8GHK4-F1
#
_cell.length_a   1.000
_cell.length_b   1.000
_cell.length_c   1.000
_cell.angle_alpha   90.00
_cell.angle_beta   90.00
_cell.angle_gamma   90.00
#
_symmetry.space_group_name_H-M   'P 1'
#
loop_
_entity.id
_entity.type
_entity.pdbx_description
1 polymer ?
#
loop_
_entity_poly.entity_id
_entity_poly.type
_entity_poly.pdbx_seq_one_letter_code
_entity_poly.pdbx_strand_id
1 'polypeptide(L)'
;MCSIGTDGCSVMTSEICGAVAEIIKSSPNARRCPCYNHSLNISISKSSKVQSIRNLVGIIKEVVRFFSVSAKRTVILKKYVGHQLTGLCETRWVERHDGVTRFLQDMPKIINTLTEITTWKDSQTSGKAKILVTTLCDSEFIIAFFSFAHLLNFTYCLSKIFQKKKFRFEYSSKYYKRYIKSSFQMS
;
A
#
# COMPACT_ATOMS: atom_id res chain seq x y z
N MET A 1 -33.52 -7.80 3.46
CA MET A 1 -32.98 -6.44 3.58
C MET A 1 -31.99 -6.25 2.43
N CYS A 2 -32.27 -5.35 1.49
CA CYS A 2 -31.44 -5.13 0.31
C CYS A 2 -30.46 -3.98 0.60
N SER A 3 -29.18 -4.13 0.25
CA SER A 3 -28.14 -3.14 0.54
C SER A 3 -27.51 -2.62 -0.74
N ILE A 4 -27.28 -1.30 -0.78
CA ILE A 4 -26.66 -0.63 -1.93
C ILE A 4 -25.18 -0.42 -1.60
N GLY A 5 -24.29 -1.19 -2.23
CA GLY A 5 -22.85 -1.07 -2.04
C GLY A 5 -22.24 0.04 -2.89
N THR A 6 -21.79 1.14 -2.28
CA THR A 6 -21.20 2.27 -3.02
C THR A 6 -19.89 2.75 -2.41
N ASP A 7 -19.06 3.41 -3.21
CA ASP A 7 -17.96 4.21 -2.68
C ASP A 7 -18.48 5.52 -2.03
N GLY A 8 -17.56 6.32 -1.50
CA GLY A 8 -17.86 7.60 -0.86
C GLY A 8 -17.91 8.79 -1.82
N CYS A 9 -18.01 8.56 -3.13
CA CYS A 9 -18.05 9.65 -4.10
C CYS A 9 -19.32 10.48 -3.93
N SER A 10 -19.23 11.81 -4.07
CA SER A 10 -20.37 12.73 -3.93
C SER A 10 -21.53 12.38 -4.88
N VAL A 11 -21.22 11.89 -6.09
CA VAL A 11 -22.19 11.40 -7.07
C VAL A 11 -23.01 10.21 -6.54
N MET A 12 -22.45 9.42 -5.62
CA MET A 12 -23.12 8.29 -5.00
C MET A 12 -23.82 8.67 -3.69
N THR A 13 -23.19 9.53 -2.87
CA THR A 13 -23.60 9.77 -1.49
C THR A 13 -24.33 11.10 -1.24
N SER A 14 -24.45 11.98 -2.23
CA SER A 14 -25.17 13.26 -2.08
C SER A 14 -26.63 13.04 -1.70
N GLU A 15 -27.13 13.82 -0.75
CA GLU A 15 -28.54 13.77 -0.32
C GLU A 15 -29.47 14.38 -1.37
N ILE A 16 -28.96 15.34 -2.16
CA ILE A 16 -29.75 16.11 -3.14
C ILE A 16 -29.74 15.41 -4.51
N CYS A 17 -28.57 14.95 -4.96
CA CYS A 17 -28.37 14.40 -6.31
C CYS A 17 -27.66 13.03 -6.32
N GLY A 18 -27.56 12.35 -5.18
CA GLY A 18 -26.81 11.10 -5.09
C GLY A 18 -27.60 9.91 -5.63
N ALA A 19 -26.93 9.03 -6.36
CA ALA A 19 -27.54 7.81 -6.89
C ALA A 19 -28.17 6.94 -5.78
N VAL A 20 -27.58 6.91 -4.57
CA VAL A 20 -28.16 6.19 -3.43
C VAL A 20 -29.47 6.84 -2.96
N ALA A 21 -29.55 8.17 -2.92
CA ALA A 21 -30.76 8.88 -2.53
C ALA A 21 -31.90 8.59 -3.52
N GLU A 22 -31.60 8.54 -4.81
CA GLU A 22 -32.58 8.20 -5.86
C GLU A 22 -33.08 6.75 -5.78
N ILE A 23 -32.18 5.79 -5.53
CA ILE A 23 -32.56 4.38 -5.35
C ILE A 23 -33.40 4.19 -4.08
N ILE A 24 -33.14 4.94 -3.01
CA ILE A 24 -33.93 4.87 -1.76
C ILE A 24 -35.36 5.37 -1.99
N LYS A 25 -35.59 6.35 -2.88
CA LYS A 25 -36.95 6.83 -3.22
C LYS A 25 -37.82 5.71 -3.81
N SER A 26 -37.25 4.90 -4.72
CA SER A 26 -37.95 3.76 -5.34
C SER A 26 -37.95 2.50 -4.46
N SER A 27 -37.01 2.38 -3.54
CA SER A 27 -36.86 1.24 -2.62
C SER A 27 -36.61 1.70 -1.18
N PRO A 28 -37.66 2.04 -0.40
CA PRO A 28 -37.54 2.64 0.94
C PRO A 28 -36.83 1.74 1.97
N ASN A 29 -36.87 0.43 1.74
CA ASN A 29 -36.23 -0.58 2.59
C ASN A 29 -34.74 -0.81 2.24
N ALA A 30 -34.23 -0.18 1.18
CA ALA A 30 -32.83 -0.23 0.84
C ALA A 30 -32.02 0.63 1.82
N ARG A 31 -30.82 0.16 2.18
CA ARG A 31 -29.88 0.90 3.02
C ARG A 31 -28.53 0.98 2.33
N ARG A 32 -27.85 2.11 2.45
CA ARG A 32 -26.48 2.28 1.95
C ARG A 32 -25.52 1.40 2.74
N CYS A 33 -24.69 0.65 2.04
CA CYS A 33 -23.53 -0.04 2.59
C CYS A 33 -22.27 0.65 2.05
N PRO A 34 -21.47 1.34 2.87
CA PRO A 34 -20.21 1.89 2.42
C PRO A 34 -19.24 0.76 2.00
N CYS A 35 -18.48 1.00 0.94
CA CYS A 35 -17.42 0.10 0.51
C CYS A 35 -16.26 0.11 1.52
N TYR A 36 -16.11 -0.96 2.32
CA TYR A 36 -15.01 -1.10 3.28
C TYR A 36 -13.63 -1.05 2.61
N ASN A 37 -13.51 -1.50 1.36
CA ASN A 37 -12.28 -1.39 0.57
C ASN A 37 -11.91 0.08 0.30
N HIS A 38 -12.92 0.91 0.02
CA HIS A 38 -12.73 2.35 -0.16
C HIS A 38 -12.28 3.02 1.14
N SER A 39 -12.91 2.71 2.27
CA SER A 39 -12.49 3.21 3.59
C SER A 39 -11.05 2.79 3.94
N LEU A 40 -10.68 1.54 3.64
CA LEU A 40 -9.31 1.03 3.81
C LEU A 40 -8.30 1.82 2.95
N ASN A 41 -8.64 2.08 1.68
CA ASN A 41 -7.79 2.84 0.76
C ASN A 41 -7.55 4.29 1.23
N ILE A 42 -8.57 4.92 1.82
CA ILE A 42 -8.42 6.25 2.44
C ILE A 42 -7.42 6.19 3.60
N SER A 43 -7.53 5.20 4.49
CA SER A 43 -6.61 5.04 5.62
C SER A 43 -5.17 4.85 5.17
N ILE A 44 -4.92 4.00 4.16
CA ILE A 44 -3.58 3.78 3.59
C ILE A 44 -3.03 5.07 2.97
N SER A 45 -3.89 5.82 2.28
CA SER A 45 -3.50 7.10 1.66
C SER A 45 -3.10 8.13 2.71
N LYS A 46 -3.76 8.15 3.87
CA LYS A 46 -3.35 8.97 5.03
C LYS A 46 -2.02 8.48 5.62
N SER A 47 -1.84 7.18 5.81
CA SER A 47 -0.57 6.61 6.29
C SER A 47 0.59 6.93 5.34
N SER A 48 0.35 6.95 4.03
CA SER A 48 1.36 7.31 3.02
C SER A 48 1.82 8.78 3.13
N LYS A 49 1.09 9.63 3.87
CA LYS A 49 1.49 11.01 4.17
C LYS A 49 2.38 11.12 5.41
N VAL A 50 2.64 10.06 6.17
CA VAL A 50 3.58 10.12 7.30
C VAL A 50 4.99 10.38 6.76
N GLN A 51 5.74 11.31 7.37
CA GLN A 51 7.05 11.76 6.85
C GLN A 51 8.02 10.61 6.58
N SER A 52 8.19 9.69 7.53
CA SER A 52 9.09 8.54 7.37
C SER A 52 8.68 7.63 6.20
N ILE A 53 7.36 7.45 5.98
CA ILE A 53 6.85 6.68 4.83
C ILE A 53 7.07 7.43 3.52
N ARG A 54 6.87 8.76 3.50
CA ARG A 54 7.18 9.58 2.32
C ARG A 54 8.67 9.51 1.96
N ASN A 55 9.55 9.62 2.96
CA ASN A 55 10.99 9.53 2.79
C ASN A 55 11.38 8.16 2.24
N LEU A 56 10.87 7.09 2.85
CA LEU A 56 11.03 5.71 2.39
C LEU A 56 10.67 5.55 0.91
N VAL A 57 9.47 5.99 0.52
CA VAL A 57 9.00 5.91 -0.88
C VAL A 57 9.90 6.74 -1.81
N GLY A 58 10.35 7.91 -1.37
CA GLY A 58 11.29 8.76 -2.10
C GLY A 58 12.63 8.07 -2.35
N ILE A 59 13.19 7.42 -1.33
CA ILE A 59 14.45 6.68 -1.40
C ILE A 59 14.32 5.48 -2.35
N ILE A 60 13.23 4.70 -2.26
CA ILE A 60 12.98 3.58 -3.19
C ILE A 60 12.95 4.09 -4.63
N LYS A 61 12.23 5.19 -4.90
CA LYS A 61 12.21 5.81 -6.24
C LYS A 61 13.58 6.28 -6.69
N GLU A 62 14.38 6.84 -5.79
CA GLU A 62 15.72 7.30 -6.11
C GLU A 62 16.66 6.15 -6.46
N VAL A 63 16.56 5.01 -5.76
CA VAL A 63 17.30 3.79 -6.10
C VAL A 63 16.89 3.26 -7.48
N VAL A 64 15.58 3.18 -7.77
CA VAL A 64 15.08 2.78 -9.09
C VAL A 64 15.62 3.70 -10.19
N ARG A 65 15.54 5.02 -9.97
CA ARG A 65 16.05 6.04 -10.90
C ARG A 65 17.56 5.94 -11.10
N PHE A 66 18.31 5.68 -10.03
CA PHE A 66 19.74 5.49 -10.10
C PHE A 66 20.07 4.38 -11.11
N PHE A 67 19.46 3.20 -11.01
CA PHE A 67 19.74 2.15 -11.98
C PHE A 67 19.19 2.43 -13.39
N SER A 68 18.00 3.01 -13.53
CA SER A 68 17.34 3.17 -14.83
C SER A 68 18.01 4.22 -15.74
N VAL A 69 18.63 5.26 -15.18
CA VAL A 69 19.23 6.36 -15.97
C VAL A 69 20.54 5.94 -16.67
N SER A 70 21.15 4.79 -16.32
CA SER A 70 22.39 4.34 -16.95
C SER A 70 22.31 2.87 -17.35
N ALA A 71 22.53 2.60 -18.64
CA ALA A 71 22.60 1.24 -19.17
C ALA A 71 23.68 0.41 -18.45
N LYS A 72 24.85 1.00 -18.17
CA LYS A 72 25.93 0.34 -17.42
C LYS A 72 25.49 -0.07 -16.02
N ARG A 73 24.77 0.81 -15.30
CA ARG A 73 24.24 0.50 -13.96
C ARG A 73 23.13 -0.55 -14.02
N THR A 74 22.28 -0.50 -15.04
CA THR A 74 21.25 -1.52 -15.27
C THR A 74 21.85 -2.90 -15.55
N VAL A 75 22.95 -2.99 -16.31
CA VAL A 75 23.61 -4.26 -16.61
C VAL A 75 24.15 -4.90 -15.33
N ILE A 76 24.82 -4.13 -14.47
CA ILE A 76 25.34 -4.68 -13.21
C ILE A 76 24.21 -5.05 -12.24
N LEU A 77 23.13 -4.27 -12.18
CA LEU A 77 21.94 -4.64 -11.42
C LEU A 77 21.38 -5.99 -11.87
N LYS A 78 21.22 -6.20 -13.18
CA LYS A 78 20.73 -7.47 -13.72
C LYS A 78 21.65 -8.66 -13.41
N LYS A 79 22.96 -8.44 -13.29
CA LYS A 79 23.91 -9.49 -12.87
C LYS A 79 23.60 -10.01 -11.45
N TYR A 80 23.21 -9.13 -10.53
CA TYR A 80 22.93 -9.51 -9.13
C TYR A 80 21.46 -9.86 -8.89
N VAL A 81 20.54 -9.05 -9.38
CA VAL A 81 19.10 -9.16 -9.13
C VAL A 81 18.41 -10.06 -10.15
N GLY A 82 18.89 -10.10 -11.40
CA GLY A 82 18.29 -10.88 -12.50
C GLY A 82 17.27 -10.11 -13.34
N HIS A 83 16.81 -8.96 -12.88
CA HIS A 83 15.84 -8.12 -13.59
C HIS A 83 16.04 -6.63 -13.30
N GLN A 84 15.25 -5.77 -13.96
CA GLN A 84 15.22 -4.34 -13.64
C GLN A 84 14.33 -4.10 -12.42
N LEU A 85 14.67 -3.06 -11.64
CA LEU A 85 13.77 -2.61 -10.58
C LEU A 85 12.56 -1.91 -11.18
N THR A 86 11.39 -2.21 -10.65
CA THR A 86 10.14 -1.54 -11.03
C THR A 86 9.84 -0.42 -10.03
N GLY A 87 9.40 0.74 -10.54
CA GLY A 87 8.94 1.83 -9.69
C GLY A 87 7.68 1.46 -8.89
N LEU A 88 7.46 2.15 -7.77
CA LEU A 88 6.24 2.00 -6.98
C LEU A 88 5.07 2.72 -7.67
N CYS A 89 3.94 2.05 -7.83
CA CYS A 89 2.72 2.67 -8.34
C CYS A 89 2.15 3.69 -7.34
N GLU A 90 1.75 4.86 -7.84
CA GLU A 90 1.21 5.95 -7.01
C GLU A 90 -0.27 5.80 -6.66
N THR A 91 -1.05 5.22 -7.57
CA THR A 91 -2.52 5.24 -7.49
C THR A 91 -3.13 3.87 -7.19
N ARG A 92 -2.37 2.79 -7.36
CA ARG A 92 -2.86 1.42 -7.11
C ARG A 92 -2.10 0.77 -5.97
N TRP A 93 -2.75 0.70 -4.82
CA TRP A 93 -2.14 0.19 -3.59
C TRP A 93 -1.78 -1.31 -3.67
N VAL A 94 -2.50 -2.11 -4.48
CA VAL A 94 -2.13 -3.51 -4.76
C VAL A 94 -0.76 -3.58 -5.44
N GLU A 95 -0.57 -2.79 -6.49
CA GLU A 95 0.70 -2.72 -7.22
C GLU A 95 1.81 -2.13 -6.33
N ARG A 96 1.46 -1.22 -5.42
CA ARG A 96 2.38 -0.71 -4.39
C ARG A 96 2.80 -1.79 -3.40
N HIS A 97 1.87 -2.61 -2.91
CA HIS A 97 2.18 -3.76 -2.06
C HIS A 97 3.17 -4.71 -2.76
N ASP A 98 2.88 -5.07 -4.02
CA ASP A 98 3.74 -5.99 -4.77
C ASP A 98 5.12 -5.37 -5.04
N GLY A 99 5.18 -4.07 -5.34
CA GLY A 99 6.43 -3.34 -5.53
C GLY A 99 7.29 -3.25 -4.26
N VAL A 100 6.68 -2.94 -3.11
CA VAL A 100 7.36 -2.90 -1.79
C VAL A 100 7.89 -4.29 -1.42
N THR A 101 7.07 -5.33 -1.59
CA THR A 101 7.45 -6.72 -1.29
C THR A 101 8.62 -7.18 -2.15
N ARG A 102 8.58 -6.92 -3.47
CA ARG A 102 9.71 -7.24 -4.37
C ARG A 102 10.97 -6.47 -4.01
N PHE A 103 10.86 -5.17 -3.75
CA PHE A 103 12.02 -4.38 -3.34
C PHE A 103 12.64 -4.90 -2.05
N LEU A 104 11.83 -5.32 -1.07
CA LEU A 104 12.31 -5.90 0.18
C LEU A 104 13.06 -7.22 -0.06
N GLN A 105 12.57 -8.07 -0.96
CA GLN A 105 13.23 -9.33 -1.35
C GLN A 105 14.56 -9.09 -2.06
N ASP A 106 14.63 -8.07 -2.92
CA ASP A 106 15.83 -7.74 -3.68
C ASP A 106 16.82 -6.87 -2.91
N MET A 107 16.41 -6.28 -1.79
CA MET A 107 17.18 -5.30 -1.02
C MET A 107 18.63 -5.74 -0.75
N PRO A 108 18.92 -6.99 -0.30
CA PRO A 108 20.30 -7.40 -0.06
C PRO A 108 21.15 -7.39 -1.34
N LYS A 109 20.57 -7.81 -2.47
CA LYS A 109 21.24 -7.82 -3.79
C LYS A 109 21.44 -6.41 -4.32
N ILE A 110 20.47 -5.52 -4.10
CA ILE A 110 20.56 -4.09 -4.43
C ILE A 110 21.73 -3.45 -3.66
N ILE A 111 21.82 -3.70 -2.35
CA ILE A 111 22.92 -3.20 -1.51
C ILE A 111 24.26 -3.71 -2.03
N ASN A 112 24.38 -5.01 -2.32
CA ASN A 112 25.61 -5.57 -2.89
C ASN A 112 26.00 -4.92 -4.22
N THR A 113 25.02 -4.69 -5.10
CA THR A 113 25.23 -4.01 -6.38
C THR A 113 25.73 -2.58 -6.18
N LEU A 114 25.10 -1.82 -5.28
CA LEU A 114 25.51 -0.44 -4.98
C LEU A 114 26.91 -0.42 -4.36
N THR A 115 27.23 -1.35 -3.47
CA THR A 115 28.55 -1.51 -2.87
C THR A 115 29.63 -1.75 -3.94
N GLU A 116 29.37 -2.60 -4.95
CA GLU A 116 30.29 -2.76 -6.09
C GLU A 116 30.49 -1.42 -6.82
N ILE A 117 29.40 -0.68 -7.09
CA ILE A 117 29.45 0.62 -7.79
C ILE A 117 30.26 1.67 -7.00
N THR A 118 30.34 1.58 -5.66
CA THR A 118 31.18 2.50 -4.87
C THR A 118 32.67 2.42 -5.20
N THR A 119 33.13 1.32 -5.81
CA THR A 119 34.53 1.12 -6.22
C THR A 119 34.86 1.68 -7.61
N TRP A 120 33.86 2.22 -8.32
CA TRP A 120 34.06 2.72 -9.67
C TRP A 120 34.85 4.02 -9.69
N LYS A 121 35.63 4.21 -10.77
CA LYS A 121 36.45 5.41 -10.99
C LYS A 121 35.63 6.70 -11.10
N ASP A 122 34.37 6.62 -11.53
CA ASP A 122 33.50 7.80 -11.65
C ASP A 122 33.03 8.26 -10.27
N SER A 123 33.68 9.32 -9.76
CA SER A 123 33.46 9.86 -8.40
C SER A 123 32.00 10.27 -8.15
N GLN A 124 31.30 10.79 -9.16
CA GLN A 124 29.90 11.19 -9.01
C GLN A 124 28.99 9.98 -8.81
N THR A 125 29.12 8.95 -9.64
CA THR A 125 28.33 7.72 -9.51
C THR A 125 28.70 6.94 -8.25
N SER A 126 29.99 6.81 -7.94
CA SER A 126 30.45 6.05 -6.77
C SER A 126 30.07 6.75 -5.46
N GLY A 127 30.21 8.09 -5.39
CA GLY A 127 29.75 8.89 -4.26
C GLY A 127 28.24 8.77 -4.04
N LYS A 128 27.45 8.86 -5.11
CA LYS A 128 26.00 8.69 -5.03
C LYS A 128 25.59 7.26 -4.62
N ALA A 129 26.27 6.24 -5.12
CA ALA A 129 26.04 4.86 -4.69
C ALA A 129 26.33 4.68 -3.21
N LYS A 130 27.41 5.29 -2.70
CA LYS A 130 27.78 5.24 -1.27
C LYS A 130 26.70 5.87 -0.39
N ILE A 131 26.17 7.03 -0.78
CA ILE A 131 25.04 7.67 -0.08
C ILE A 131 23.84 6.73 -0.03
N LEU A 132 23.47 6.13 -1.17
CA LEU A 132 22.33 5.20 -1.23
C LEU A 132 22.54 3.96 -0.35
N VAL A 133 23.74 3.39 -0.30
CA VAL A 133 24.05 2.26 0.62
C VAL A 133 23.86 2.69 2.06
N THR A 134 24.45 3.81 2.46
CA THR A 134 24.31 4.32 3.85
C THR A 134 22.85 4.53 4.21
N THR A 135 22.06 5.13 3.32
CA THR A 135 20.62 5.35 3.56
C THR A 135 19.83 4.04 3.62
N LEU A 136 20.13 3.05 2.78
CA LEU A 136 19.43 1.75 2.81
C LEU A 136 19.75 0.92 4.06
N CYS A 137 20.94 1.12 4.63
CA CYS A 137 21.39 0.47 5.86
C CYS A 137 21.08 1.28 7.13
N ASP A 138 20.48 2.46 7.00
CA ASP A 138 20.10 3.30 8.12
C ASP A 138 18.93 2.68 8.92
N SER A 139 18.99 2.77 10.24
CA SER A 139 17.99 2.14 11.11
C SER A 139 16.61 2.78 10.97
N GLU A 140 16.52 4.10 10.75
CA GLU A 140 15.25 4.78 10.51
C GLU A 140 14.61 4.26 9.23
N PHE A 141 15.41 4.13 8.17
CA PHE A 141 14.96 3.57 6.89
C PHE A 141 14.46 2.13 7.05
N ILE A 142 15.25 1.27 7.70
CA ILE A 142 14.91 -0.15 7.91
C ILE A 142 13.60 -0.27 8.69
N ILE A 143 13.47 0.43 9.82
CA ILE A 143 12.26 0.38 10.65
C ILE A 143 11.04 0.88 9.87
N ALA A 144 11.18 2.01 9.16
CA ALA A 144 10.10 2.54 8.33
C ALA A 144 9.70 1.54 7.24
N PHE A 145 10.68 0.88 6.61
CA PHE A 145 10.44 -0.05 5.51
C PHE A 145 9.69 -1.30 5.96
N PHE A 146 10.15 -1.95 7.04
CA PHE A 146 9.47 -3.13 7.60
C PHE A 146 8.08 -2.79 8.12
N SER A 147 7.93 -1.65 8.80
CA SER A 147 6.62 -1.18 9.28
C SER A 147 5.64 -0.96 8.13
N PHE A 148 6.13 -0.34 7.06
CA PHE A 148 5.31 -0.07 5.87
C PHE A 148 4.94 -1.34 5.11
N ALA A 149 5.89 -2.28 4.95
CA ALA A 149 5.64 -3.58 4.34
C ALA A 149 4.59 -4.38 5.14
N HIS A 150 4.70 -4.40 6.48
CA HIS A 150 3.73 -5.07 7.34
C HIS A 150 2.33 -4.46 7.22
N LEU A 151 2.23 -3.13 7.23
CA LEU A 151 0.96 -2.41 7.03
C LEU A 151 0.34 -2.74 5.66
N LEU A 152 1.14 -2.74 4.61
CA LEU A 152 0.67 -3.07 3.26
C LEU A 152 0.20 -4.53 3.17
N ASN A 153 0.90 -5.47 3.80
CA ASN A 153 0.50 -6.88 3.81
C ASN A 153 -0.84 -7.08 4.56
N PHE A 154 -0.99 -6.46 5.73
CA PHE A 154 -2.25 -6.52 6.49
C PHE A 154 -3.42 -5.95 5.69
N THR A 155 -3.23 -4.79 5.08
CA THR A 155 -4.25 -4.13 4.26
C THR A 155 -4.55 -4.91 2.97
N TYR A 156 -3.55 -5.56 2.37
CA TYR A 156 -3.75 -6.46 1.23
C TYR A 156 -4.66 -7.65 1.59
N CYS A 157 -4.38 -8.32 2.69
CA CYS A 157 -5.20 -9.42 3.20
C CYS A 157 -6.65 -8.97 3.45
N LEU A 158 -6.85 -7.84 4.14
CA LEU A 158 -8.19 -7.28 4.38
C LEU A 158 -8.92 -6.95 3.08
N SER A 159 -8.22 -6.35 2.12
CA SER A 159 -8.79 -5.99 0.84
C SER A 159 -9.29 -7.22 0.07
N LYS A 160 -8.52 -8.32 0.06
CA LYS A 160 -8.96 -9.61 -0.50
C LYS A 160 -10.19 -10.16 0.21
N ILE A 161 -10.29 -10.02 1.53
CA ILE A 161 -11.47 -10.42 2.30
C ILE A 161 -12.69 -9.60 1.88
N PHE A 162 -12.55 -8.27 1.77
CA PHE A 162 -13.65 -7.38 1.36
C PHE A 162 -14.08 -7.58 -0.10
N GLN A 163 -13.19 -8.09 -0.97
CA GLN A 163 -13.49 -8.38 -2.38
C GLN A 163 -14.13 -9.77 -2.59
N LYS A 164 -14.19 -10.64 -1.57
CA LYS A 164 -14.87 -11.93 -1.72
C LYS A 164 -16.38 -11.72 -1.87
N LYS A 165 -16.99 -12.34 -2.88
CA LYS A 165 -18.46 -12.35 -3.18
C LYS A 165 -19.36 -12.74 -1.98
N LYS A 166 -18.80 -13.31 -0.91
CA LYS A 166 -19.49 -13.76 0.31
C LYS A 166 -19.23 -12.86 1.53
N PHE A 167 -19.11 -11.54 1.37
CA PHE A 167 -19.25 -10.64 2.53
C PHE A 167 -20.74 -10.51 2.89
N ARG A 168 -21.28 -11.56 3.53
CA ARG A 168 -22.70 -11.63 3.88
C ARG A 168 -22.92 -10.90 5.21
N PHE A 169 -23.78 -9.87 5.19
CA PHE A 169 -24.21 -9.07 6.36
C PHE A 169 -24.67 -9.88 7.59
N GLU A 170 -25.04 -11.15 7.40
CA GLU A 170 -25.44 -12.06 8.48
C GLU A 170 -24.34 -12.31 9.53
N TYR A 171 -23.06 -12.24 9.17
CA TYR A 171 -21.97 -12.40 10.13
C TYR A 171 -21.80 -11.17 11.04
N SER A 172 -22.00 -9.97 10.51
CA SER A 172 -21.90 -8.72 11.28
C SER A 172 -23.03 -8.58 12.30
N SER A 173 -24.27 -8.94 11.93
CA SER A 173 -25.40 -8.94 12.88
C SER A 173 -25.22 -9.96 14.01
N LYS A 174 -24.68 -11.15 13.72
CA LYS A 174 -24.38 -12.17 14.75
C LYS A 174 -23.26 -11.72 15.68
N TYR A 175 -22.17 -11.14 15.17
CA TYR A 175 -21.08 -10.66 16.01
C TYR A 175 -21.49 -9.46 16.87
N TYR A 176 -22.20 -8.48 16.29
CA TYR A 176 -22.67 -7.31 17.02
C TYR A 176 -23.71 -7.66 18.09
N LYS A 177 -24.67 -8.55 17.80
CA LYS A 177 -25.62 -9.07 18.80
C LYS A 177 -24.94 -9.87 19.90
N ARG A 178 -23.88 -10.62 19.59
CA ARG A 178 -23.13 -11.44 20.57
C ARG A 178 -22.26 -10.57 21.49
N TYR A 179 -21.70 -9.48 20.97
CA TYR A 179 -20.94 -8.50 21.76
C TYR A 179 -21.85 -7.70 22.69
N ILE A 180 -23.02 -7.23 22.22
CA ILE A 180 -23.99 -6.54 23.07
C ILE A 180 -24.59 -7.46 24.14
N LYS A 181 -24.82 -8.75 23.84
CA LYS A 181 -25.28 -9.72 24.84
C LYS A 181 -24.24 -10.00 25.93
N SER A 182 -22.94 -10.07 25.61
CA SER A 182 -21.92 -10.33 26.63
C SER A 182 -21.64 -9.09 27.49
N SER A 183 -21.83 -7.88 26.97
CA SER A 183 -21.68 -6.64 27.75
C SER A 183 -22.85 -6.32 28.70
N PHE A 184 -23.98 -7.04 28.59
CA PHE A 184 -25.17 -6.86 29.43
C PHE A 184 -25.48 -8.06 30.35
N GLN A 185 -24.59 -9.04 30.46
CA GLN A 185 -24.68 -10.15 31.44
C GLN A 185 -23.64 -10.07 32.56
N MET A 186 -23.00 -8.90 32.75
CA MET A 186 -22.10 -8.63 33.88
C MET A 186 -22.68 -7.55 34.81
N SER A 187 -24.00 -7.60 35.00
CA SER A 187 -24.72 -6.88 36.07
C SER A 187 -25.01 -7.86 37.20
#